data_AF-A0A3N5I1S7-F1
#
_entry.id   AF-A0A3N5I1S7-F1
#
_cell.length_a   1.000
_cell.length_b   1.000
_cell.length_c   1.000
_cell.angle_alpha   90.00
_cell.angle_beta   90.00
_cell.angle_gamma   90.00
#
_symmetry.space_group_name_H-M   'P 1'
#
loop_
_entity.id
_entity.type
_entity.pdbx_description
1 polymer ?
#
loop_
_entity_poly.entity_id
_entity_poly.type
_entity_poly.pdbx_seq_one_letter_code
_entity_poly.pdbx_strand_id
1 'polypeptide(L)' 'MGNVASLKTVTSHEADEWQLRVDLAAAFRLAAHYNWHEAVANHLSLAVSPDGKTFLMNPRWRHFSRIKASELLLLD' A
#
# COMPACT_ATOMS: atom_id res chain seq x y z
N MET A 1 -18.13 -16.67 32.35
CA MET A 1 -18.34 -16.78 30.89
C MET A 1 -17.90 -15.47 30.26
N GLY A 2 -16.64 -15.39 29.83
CA GLY A 2 -16.08 -14.22 29.15
C GLY A 2 -15.76 -14.60 27.71
N ASN A 3 -16.39 -13.93 26.76
CA ASN A 3 -16.18 -14.11 25.34
C ASN A 3 -14.76 -13.61 24.98
N VAL A 4 -13.81 -14.55 24.85
CA VAL A 4 -12.49 -14.24 24.28
C VAL A 4 -12.71 -14.06 22.79
N ALA A 5 -12.74 -12.80 22.35
CA ALA A 5 -12.93 -12.45 20.95
C ALA A 5 -11.99 -13.28 20.07
N SER A 6 -12.57 -14.02 19.13
CA SER A 6 -11.84 -14.79 18.13
C SER A 6 -10.89 -13.87 17.39
N LEU A 7 -9.59 -13.99 17.66
CA LEU A 7 -8.55 -13.28 16.93
C LEU A 7 -8.62 -13.78 15.48
N LYS A 8 -8.82 -12.85 14.53
CA LYS A 8 -8.74 -13.18 13.10
C LYS A 8 -7.32 -13.67 12.81
N THR A 9 -7.19 -14.96 12.54
CA THR A 9 -5.95 -15.54 12.01
C THR A 9 -5.66 -14.89 10.66
N VAL A 10 -4.60 -14.09 10.59
CA VAL A 10 -4.15 -13.49 9.33
C VAL A 10 -3.70 -14.62 8.40
N THR A 11 -4.27 -14.68 7.21
CA THR A 11 -3.87 -15.67 6.20
C THR A 11 -2.53 -15.26 5.56
N SER A 12 -1.74 -16.20 5.05
CA SER A 12 -0.45 -15.90 4.43
C SER A 12 -0.56 -14.86 3.31
N HIS A 13 -1.65 -14.93 2.54
CA HIS A 13 -1.93 -13.99 1.45
C HIS A 13 -2.19 -12.54 1.94
N GLU A 14 -2.85 -12.37 3.08
CA GLU A 14 -3.05 -11.03 3.67
C GLU A 14 -1.75 -10.48 4.27
N ALA A 15 -0.91 -11.35 4.83
CA ALA A 15 0.43 -10.98 5.28
C ALA A 15 1.33 -10.54 4.12
N ASP A 16 1.22 -11.24 2.98
CA ASP A 16 1.94 -10.91 1.74
C ASP A 16 1.51 -9.54 1.19
N GLU A 17 0.20 -9.26 1.10
CA GLU A 17 -0.29 -7.95 0.66
C GLU A 17 0.15 -6.81 1.60
N TRP A 18 0.12 -7.05 2.92
CA TRP A 18 0.57 -6.04 3.88
C TRP A 18 2.04 -5.67 3.68
N GLN A 19 2.91 -6.65 3.41
CA GLN A 19 4.31 -6.37 3.10
C GLN A 19 4.44 -5.57 1.79
N LEU A 20 3.69 -5.91 0.74
CA LEU A 20 3.65 -5.13 -0.51
C LEU A 20 3.21 -3.68 -0.27
N ARG A 21 2.26 -3.44 0.63
CA ARG A 21 1.84 -2.07 1.03
C ARG A 21 2.96 -1.32 1.76
N VAL A 22 3.69 -2.00 2.64
CA VAL A 22 4.84 -1.42 3.34
C VAL A 22 5.93 -1.03 2.35
N ASP A 23 6.26 -1.93 1.42
CA ASP A 23 7.32 -1.71 0.42
C ASP A 23 6.95 -0.59 -0.55
N LEU A 24 5.70 -0.55 -1.04
CA LEU A 24 5.22 0.52 -1.90
C LEU A 24 5.22 1.88 -1.17
N ALA A 25 4.78 1.91 0.09
CA ALA A 25 4.85 3.14 0.90
C ALA A 25 6.30 3.61 1.09
N ALA A 26 7.25 2.70 1.32
CA ALA A 26 8.66 3.03 1.39
C ALA A 26 9.19 3.60 0.06
N ALA A 27 8.81 3.02 -1.08
CA ALA A 27 9.16 3.51 -2.40
C ALA A 27 8.67 4.96 -2.63
N PHE A 28 7.44 5.29 -2.24
CA PHE A 28 6.96 6.67 -2.27
C PHE A 28 7.81 7.61 -1.41
N ARG A 29 8.19 7.20 -0.19
CA ARG A 29 9.01 8.02 0.70
C ARG A 29 10.42 8.23 0.17
N LEU A 30 11.01 7.21 -0.47
CA LEU A 30 12.31 7.32 -1.14
C LEU A 30 12.23 8.24 -2.37
N ALA A 31 11.21 8.09 -3.21
CA ALA A 31 10.99 9.00 -4.33
C ALA A 31 10.81 10.45 -3.87
N ALA A 32 10.12 10.67 -2.74
CA ALA A 32 10.05 11.98 -2.12
C ALA A 32 11.42 12.49 -1.64
N HIS A 33 12.22 11.63 -1.00
CA HIS A 33 13.54 11.97 -0.49
C HIS A 33 14.52 12.36 -1.61
N TYR A 34 14.47 11.68 -2.75
CA TYR A 34 15.31 11.96 -3.91
C TYR A 34 14.72 13.00 -4.88
N ASN A 35 13.65 13.70 -4.50
CA ASN A 35 12.99 14.74 -5.30
C ASN A 35 12.47 14.25 -6.68
N TRP A 36 12.00 12.99 -6.74
CA TRP A 36 11.39 12.38 -7.94
C TRP A 36 9.87 12.47 -7.95
N HIS A 37 9.32 13.46 -7.24
CA HIS A 37 7.88 13.66 -7.12
C HIS A 37 7.44 14.91 -7.88
N GLU A 38 6.24 14.86 -8.45
CA GLU A 38 5.61 16.01 -9.11
C GLU A 38 4.38 16.43 -8.31
N ALA A 39 4.58 17.35 -7.36
CA ALA A 39 3.56 17.84 -6.44
C ALA A 39 2.64 16.68 -5.94
N VAL A 40 1.39 16.63 -6.43
CA VAL A 40 0.42 15.57 -6.10
C VAL A 40 -0.15 14.86 -7.35
N ALA A 41 0.48 15.04 -8.51
CA ALA A 41 -0.02 14.57 -9.80
C ALA A 41 0.53 13.17 -10.20
N ASN A 42 1.60 12.71 -9.54
CA ASN A 42 2.26 11.45 -9.88
C ASN A 42 1.61 10.23 -9.17
N HIS A 43 1.88 9.02 -9.68
CA HIS A 43 1.46 7.75 -9.11
C HIS A 43 2.55 6.68 -9.19
N LEU A 44 2.55 5.76 -8.23
CA LEU A 44 3.25 4.49 -8.31
C LEU A 44 2.25 3.37 -8.04
N SER A 45 2.37 2.27 -8.78
CA SER A 45 1.52 1.09 -8.60
C SER A 45 2.36 -0.18 -8.41
N LEU A 46 1.75 -1.17 -7.76
CA LEU A 46 2.36 -2.47 -7.50
C LEU A 46 1.32 -3.57 -7.73
N ALA A 47 1.56 -4.45 -8.69
CA ALA A 47 0.70 -5.61 -8.93
C ALA A 47 0.71 -6.54 -7.71
N VAL A 48 -0.47 -6.98 -7.29
CA VAL A 48 -0.64 -7.98 -6.22
C VAL A 48 -1.11 -9.33 -6.75
N SER A 49 -1.78 -9.34 -7.91
CA SER A 49 -2.17 -10.57 -8.59
C SER A 49 -1.13 -10.99 -9.64
N PRO A 50 -0.94 -12.30 -9.90
CA PRO A 50 -0.01 -12.77 -10.92
C PRO A 50 -0.33 -12.29 -12.34
N ASP A 51 -1.60 -11.99 -12.62
CA ASP A 51 -2.06 -11.46 -13.92
C ASP A 51 -1.99 -9.92 -14.01
N GLY A 52 -1.58 -9.25 -12.94
CA GLY A 52 -1.40 -7.80 -12.87
C GLY A 52 -2.68 -6.97 -12.90
N LYS A 53 -3.87 -7.60 -12.85
CA LYS A 53 -5.15 -6.88 -12.86
C LYS A 53 -5.47 -6.24 -11.53
N THR A 54 -5.08 -6.87 -10.43
CA THR A 54 -5.25 -6.30 -9.10
C THR A 54 -3.95 -5.65 -8.66
N PHE A 55 -3.99 -4.39 -8.24
CA PHE A 55 -2.80 -3.63 -7.87
C PHE A 55 -3.04 -2.60 -6.75
N LEU A 56 -1.97 -2.24 -6.06
CA LEU A 56 -1.94 -1.16 -5.08
C LEU A 56 -1.60 0.18 -5.74
N MET A 57 -2.19 1.29 -5.26
CA MET A 57 -1.87 2.65 -5.74
C MET A 57 -2.05 3.71 -4.64
N ASN A 58 -1.39 4.88 -4.79
CA ASN A 58 -1.60 6.01 -3.89
C ASN A 58 -3.01 6.62 -4.00
N PRO A 59 -3.56 7.14 -2.89
CA PRO A 59 -4.73 8.02 -2.93
C PRO A 59 -4.49 9.26 -3.79
N ARG A 60 -5.57 9.71 -4.43
CA ARG A 60 -5.55 10.96 -5.20
C ARG A 60 -5.14 12.14 -4.33
N TRP A 61 -4.37 13.04 -4.93
CA TRP A 61 -3.94 14.32 -4.35
C TRP A 61 -3.12 14.22 -3.07
N ARG A 62 -2.44 13.08 -2.87
CA ARG A 62 -1.55 12.89 -1.72
C ARG A 62 -0.09 12.99 -2.15
N HIS A 63 0.64 13.91 -1.53
CA HIS A 63 2.08 14.04 -1.73
C HIS A 63 2.81 12.77 -1.28
N PHE A 64 3.82 12.35 -2.06
CA PHE A 64 4.58 11.11 -1.83
C PHE A 64 5.18 11.03 -0.41
N SER A 65 5.66 12.16 0.13
CA SER A 65 6.19 12.26 1.50
C SER A 65 5.18 12.00 2.62
N ARG A 66 3.89 11.80 2.33
CA ARG A 66 2.83 11.57 3.33
C ARG A 66 2.14 10.23 3.18
N ILE A 67 2.51 9.40 2.20
CA ILE A 67 1.90 8.09 1.94
C ILE A 67 2.18 7.13 3.11
N LYS A 68 1.19 6.32 3.49
CA LYS A 68 1.30 5.23 4.47
C LYS A 68 0.75 3.94 3.87
N ALA A 69 1.27 2.80 4.31
CA ALA A 69 0.83 1.47 3.86
C ALA A 69 -0.69 1.26 4.02
N SER A 70 -1.24 1.68 5.15
CA SER A 70 -2.67 1.58 5.47
C SER A 70 -3.58 2.46 4.63
N GLU A 71 -3.04 3.43 3.88
CA GLU A 71 -3.81 4.36 3.06
C GLU A 71 -3.78 3.98 1.56
N LEU A 72 -2.99 2.98 1.17
CA LEU A 72 -2.92 2.52 -0.22
C LEU A 72 -4.25 1.91 -0.65
N LEU A 73 -4.64 2.16 -1.89
CA LEU A 73 -5.87 1.65 -2.48
C LEU A 73 -5.57 0.31 -3.16
N LEU A 74 -6.41 -0.69 -2.94
CA LEU A 74 -6.44 -1.92 -3.73
C LEU A 74 -7.46 -1.71 -4.87
N LEU A 75 -7.05 -1.90 -6.11
CA LEU A 75 -7.83 -1.64 -7.33
C LEU A 75 -7.82 -2.86 -8.24
N ASP A 76 -8.80 -2.94 -9.15
CA ASP A 76 -9.02 -3.99 -10.14
C ASP A 76 -9.04 -3.48 -11.61
#